data_AF-A0A9W5ARJ7-F1
#
_entry.id   AF-A0A9W5ARJ7-F1
#
_cell.length_a   1.000
_cell.length_b   1.000
_cell.length_c   1.000
_cell.angle_alpha   90.00
_cell.angle_beta   90.00
_cell.angle_gamma   90.00
#
_symmetry.space_group_name_H-M   'P 1'
#
loop_
_entity.id
_entity.type
_entity.pdbx_description
1 polymer ?
#
loop_
_entity_poly.entity_id
_entity_poly.type
_entity_poly.pdbx_seq_one_letter_code
_entity_poly.pdbx_strand_id
1 'polypeptide(L)'
;MKSLINFSLITIFFSSFLNSQVLNIEELKTAPRGLARDYYIYRYIDEKKPSKKDIAQLKPYVYRYAGKIKSKIEDKVGAPKQVTLDCSSINANNLLEANATCKNAIVTTKYLQTLPKEKRKELADKFKTVSPSLANFITGFDTPDPVLYYINTNDTASYLKYYNTSSDKEKFLNEHNLTSEFVAKISSNWQFKALINDIVINQKYNEFRHNLIRISSSDLIDSDVAFLLGLNAILFHRDEDALRFFSSAAKTATAASKRDNANFWVYLITKDKKILKTIAKSSDINIYSLYAREFSGGGKIKIVVPNPKTNTLLNYDYTDPLAWQRVKNSISKMDSAELLKYGTRFFTKSTIGEYSYIMEKAHNYKLHFYPTPFMEDIGSDDTKRKALILALARQESRFVPSAVSTSYALGMMQFMPFLANHIGKKELKIEGFDQDDMFKPSVAYKFANHHLDYLEKYLSNPVFIAYAYNGGIGFTKRMLQKGDLFNKNSVYKKYEPFLSMELVPYVESRNYAKKVLSNYIIYLAILNSSTKISQFFENLMIPGASEKFRLDL
;
A
#
# COMPACT_ATOMS: atom_id res chain seq x y z
N MET A 1 -9.21 45.00 63.60
CA MET A 1 -10.49 44.34 63.27
C MET A 1 -10.83 44.65 61.81
N LYS A 2 -10.80 43.63 60.93
CA LYS A 2 -11.44 43.51 59.59
C LYS A 2 -11.17 44.60 58.53
N SER A 3 -10.97 44.34 57.23
CA SER A 3 -10.63 43.19 56.37
C SER A 3 -10.60 43.80 54.97
N LEU A 4 -9.44 43.84 54.32
CA LEU A 4 -9.27 44.20 52.91
C LEU A 4 -9.64 42.99 52.04
N ILE A 5 -10.55 43.16 51.07
CA ILE A 5 -10.83 42.16 50.03
C ILE A 5 -10.31 42.73 48.71
N ASN A 6 -9.13 42.25 48.30
CA ASN A 6 -8.62 42.38 46.94
C ASN A 6 -9.16 41.19 46.12
N PHE A 7 -10.02 41.47 45.15
CA PHE A 7 -10.37 40.49 44.12
C PHE A 7 -9.24 40.41 43.10
N SER A 8 -8.36 39.44 43.26
CA SER A 8 -7.40 39.03 42.22
C SER A 8 -8.10 38.07 41.26
N LEU A 9 -8.38 38.54 40.04
CA LEU A 9 -8.72 37.70 38.91
C LEU A 9 -7.47 36.88 38.55
N ILE A 10 -7.40 35.65 39.05
CA ILE A 10 -6.43 34.65 38.62
C ILE A 10 -6.91 34.14 37.27
N THR A 11 -6.42 34.74 36.18
CA THR A 11 -6.42 34.12 34.86
C THR A 11 -5.46 32.94 34.93
N ILE A 12 -6.02 31.73 35.11
CA ILE A 12 -5.27 30.48 34.97
C ILE A 12 -4.93 30.34 33.49
N PHE A 13 -3.74 30.82 33.11
CA PHE A 13 -3.07 30.32 31.92
C PHE A 13 -2.77 28.83 32.17
N PHE A 14 -3.60 27.95 31.59
CA PHE A 14 -3.18 26.58 31.34
C PHE A 14 -2.09 26.63 30.27
N SER A 15 -0.85 26.89 30.68
CA SER A 15 0.31 26.46 29.93
C SER A 15 0.30 24.94 29.96
N SER A 16 -0.24 24.33 28.91
CA SER A 16 -0.13 22.90 28.68
C SER A 16 1.35 22.57 28.44
N PHE A 17 2.07 22.32 29.52
CA PHE A 17 3.24 21.45 29.46
C PHE A 17 2.75 20.14 28.86
N LEU A 18 3.13 19.88 27.61
CA LEU A 18 3.01 18.60 26.93
C LEU A 18 3.85 17.58 27.72
N ASN A 19 3.28 17.08 28.82
CA ASN A 19 3.86 15.96 29.51
C ASN A 19 3.70 14.76 28.57
N SER A 20 4.85 14.19 28.17
CA SER A 20 5.05 12.94 27.44
C SER A 20 4.46 11.74 28.20
N GLN A 21 3.17 11.80 28.54
CA GLN A 21 2.53 10.86 29.43
C GLN A 21 1.63 9.94 28.61
N VAL A 22 2.04 8.67 28.55
CA VAL A 22 1.19 7.59 28.07
C VAL A 22 -0.17 7.66 28.78
N LEU A 23 -1.23 7.80 28.00
CA LEU A 23 -2.60 7.94 28.47
C LEU A 23 -2.98 6.83 29.45
N ASN A 24 -3.76 7.17 30.47
CA ASN A 24 -4.32 6.21 31.40
C ASN A 24 -5.50 5.44 30.78
N ILE A 25 -5.97 4.40 31.47
CA ILE A 25 -7.00 3.50 30.93
C ILE A 25 -8.34 4.20 30.63
N GLU A 26 -8.75 5.17 31.45
CA GLU A 26 -10.03 5.89 31.26
C GLU A 26 -9.93 6.92 30.12
N GLU A 27 -8.78 7.56 29.97
CA GLU A 27 -8.48 8.40 28.80
C GLU A 27 -8.50 7.57 27.50
N LEU A 28 -7.91 6.37 27.51
CA LEU A 28 -7.93 5.46 26.35
C LEU A 28 -9.35 5.00 25.99
N LYS A 29 -10.20 4.70 26.98
CA LYS A 29 -11.59 4.28 26.75
C LYS A 29 -12.44 5.39 26.13
N THR A 30 -12.18 6.65 26.53
CA THR A 30 -12.91 7.83 26.03
C THR A 30 -12.31 8.42 24.75
N ALA A 31 -11.08 8.06 24.40
CA ALA A 31 -10.42 8.50 23.17
C ALA A 31 -11.21 8.12 21.89
N PRO A 32 -11.15 8.96 20.83
CA PRO A 32 -11.85 8.72 19.58
C PRO A 32 -11.43 7.39 18.94
N ARG A 33 -12.42 6.62 18.47
CA ARG A 33 -12.18 5.36 17.76
C ARG A 33 -11.32 5.59 16.51
N GLY A 34 -10.20 4.89 16.41
CA GLY A 34 -9.31 4.89 15.25
C GLY A 34 -7.86 4.54 15.59
N LEU A 35 -6.97 4.68 14.61
CA LEU A 35 -5.57 4.24 14.72
C LEU A 35 -4.76 4.99 15.78
N ALA A 36 -5.06 6.27 16.03
CA ALA A 36 -4.41 7.03 17.09
C ALA A 36 -4.68 6.44 18.48
N ARG A 37 -5.93 6.02 18.75
CA ARG A 37 -6.27 5.30 19.99
C ARG A 37 -5.56 3.95 20.06
N ASP A 38 -5.53 3.19 18.97
CA ASP A 38 -4.82 1.91 18.94
C ASP A 38 -3.31 2.07 19.23
N TYR A 39 -2.70 3.12 18.69
CA TYR A 39 -1.31 3.47 18.99
C TYR A 39 -1.09 3.72 20.48
N TYR A 40 -1.93 4.53 21.13
CA TYR A 40 -1.80 4.78 22.56
C TYR A 40 -2.15 3.56 23.42
N ILE A 41 -3.08 2.70 23.01
CA ILE A 41 -3.31 1.40 23.66
C ILE A 41 -2.04 0.54 23.55
N TYR A 42 -1.42 0.48 22.38
CA TYR A 42 -0.16 -0.24 22.19
C TYR A 42 0.95 0.29 23.10
N ARG A 43 1.15 1.62 23.17
CA ARG A 43 2.11 2.25 24.08
C ARG A 43 1.80 1.97 25.55
N TYR A 44 0.54 2.05 25.96
CA TYR A 44 0.11 1.72 27.32
C TYR A 44 0.50 0.29 27.70
N ILE A 45 0.25 -0.68 26.82
CA ILE A 45 0.63 -2.07 27.07
C ILE A 45 2.16 -2.25 27.10
N ASP A 46 2.89 -1.59 26.19
CA ASP A 46 4.34 -1.74 26.04
C ASP A 46 5.14 -1.06 27.15
N GLU A 47 4.78 0.18 27.50
CA GLU A 47 5.55 1.04 28.39
C GLU A 47 5.07 0.96 29.84
N LYS A 48 3.75 0.93 30.09
CA LYS A 48 3.21 0.85 31.46
C LYS A 48 3.13 -0.57 31.98
N LYS A 49 3.21 -1.58 31.10
CA LYS A 49 3.14 -3.00 31.45
C LYS A 49 1.99 -3.32 32.43
N PRO A 50 0.75 -2.93 32.11
CA PRO A 50 -0.40 -3.00 33.02
C PRO A 50 -0.83 -4.46 33.29
N SER A 51 -1.75 -4.63 34.23
CA SER A 51 -2.26 -5.97 34.58
C SER A 51 -3.00 -6.64 33.43
N LYS A 52 -3.08 -7.98 33.42
CA LYS A 52 -3.88 -8.74 32.44
C LYS A 52 -5.34 -8.28 32.41
N LYS A 53 -5.90 -7.89 33.56
CA LYS A 53 -7.26 -7.37 33.70
C LYS A 53 -7.43 -6.04 32.95
N ASP A 54 -6.46 -5.14 33.03
CA ASP A 54 -6.51 -3.84 32.35
C ASP A 54 -6.34 -3.99 30.84
N ILE A 55 -5.44 -4.87 30.40
CA ILE A 55 -5.29 -5.19 28.97
C ILE A 55 -6.59 -5.77 28.41
N ALA A 56 -7.24 -6.68 29.15
CA ALA A 56 -8.51 -7.27 28.75
C ALA A 56 -9.63 -6.22 28.64
N GLN A 57 -9.66 -5.22 29.54
CA GLN A 57 -10.61 -4.11 29.47
C GLN A 57 -10.42 -3.21 28.26
N LEU A 58 -9.20 -3.07 27.73
CA LEU A 58 -8.89 -2.24 26.56
C LEU A 58 -9.21 -2.92 25.23
N LYS A 59 -9.27 -4.26 25.20
CA LYS A 59 -9.50 -5.02 23.95
C LYS A 59 -10.74 -4.58 23.16
N PRO A 60 -11.93 -4.33 23.75
CA PRO A 60 -13.10 -3.84 23.03
C PRO A 60 -12.92 -2.46 22.37
N TYR A 61 -11.93 -1.69 22.83
CA TYR A 61 -11.63 -0.35 22.35
C TYR A 61 -10.58 -0.34 21.23
N VAL A 62 -10.00 -1.50 20.86
CA VAL A 62 -9.11 -1.58 19.70
C VAL A 62 -9.93 -1.46 18.41
N TYR A 63 -9.62 -0.44 17.61
CA TYR A 63 -10.25 -0.19 16.32
C TYR A 63 -9.82 -1.23 15.27
N ARG A 64 -8.51 -1.49 15.14
CA ARG A 64 -7.92 -2.46 14.21
C ARG A 64 -7.15 -3.53 14.97
N TYR A 65 -7.81 -4.63 15.28
CA TYR A 65 -7.23 -5.77 16.00
C TYR A 65 -6.39 -6.67 15.08
N ALA A 66 -5.22 -6.19 14.65
CA ALA A 66 -4.30 -6.93 13.78
C ALA A 66 -2.84 -6.48 13.97
N GLY A 67 -1.88 -7.32 13.57
CA GLY A 67 -0.45 -7.01 13.67
C GLY A 67 0.04 -6.90 15.11
N LYS A 68 0.91 -5.91 15.39
CA LYS A 68 1.63 -5.77 16.66
C LYS A 68 0.72 -5.70 17.88
N ILE A 69 -0.35 -4.91 17.83
CA ILE A 69 -1.30 -4.79 18.96
C ILE A 69 -2.02 -6.09 19.25
N LYS A 70 -2.41 -6.84 18.21
CA LYS A 70 -3.01 -8.17 18.36
C LYS A 70 -2.03 -9.09 19.07
N SER A 71 -0.82 -9.25 18.54
CA SER A 71 0.20 -10.11 19.15
C SER A 71 0.44 -9.73 20.62
N LYS A 72 0.65 -8.44 20.89
CA LYS A 72 0.91 -7.93 22.24
C LYS A 72 -0.21 -8.22 23.23
N ILE A 73 -1.47 -8.07 22.80
CA ILE A 73 -2.64 -8.39 23.63
C ILE A 73 -2.70 -9.90 23.85
N GLU A 74 -2.64 -10.70 22.78
CA GLU A 74 -2.79 -12.16 22.84
C GLU A 74 -1.69 -12.86 23.66
N ASP A 75 -0.46 -12.35 23.61
CA ASP A 75 0.67 -12.83 24.43
C ASP A 75 0.40 -12.69 25.94
N LYS A 76 -0.46 -11.74 26.35
CA LYS A 76 -0.77 -11.45 27.76
C LYS A 76 -2.13 -11.98 28.20
N VAL A 77 -3.16 -11.78 27.38
CA VAL A 77 -4.54 -12.16 27.72
C VAL A 77 -4.94 -13.52 27.17
N GLY A 78 -4.16 -14.08 26.26
CA GLY A 78 -4.50 -15.24 25.43
C GLY A 78 -5.15 -14.81 24.12
N ALA A 79 -4.93 -15.60 23.06
CA ALA A 79 -5.73 -15.48 21.86
C ALA A 79 -7.22 -15.64 22.22
N PRO A 80 -8.13 -14.82 21.66
CA PRO A 80 -9.54 -15.16 21.76
C PRO A 80 -9.68 -16.61 21.29
N LYS A 81 -10.43 -17.44 22.03
CA LYS A 81 -10.89 -18.71 21.47
C LYS A 81 -11.50 -18.33 20.12
N GLN A 82 -10.91 -18.83 19.04
CA GLN A 82 -11.52 -18.62 17.73
C GLN A 82 -12.96 -19.05 17.92
N VAL A 83 -13.91 -18.21 17.47
CA VAL A 83 -15.23 -18.74 17.16
C VAL A 83 -14.95 -19.69 16.00
N THR A 84 -14.52 -20.90 16.34
CA THR A 84 -14.45 -22.00 15.41
C THR A 84 -15.87 -22.09 14.91
N LEU A 85 -16.02 -21.93 13.60
CA LEU A 85 -17.27 -22.27 12.95
C LEU A 85 -17.60 -23.68 13.44
N ASP A 86 -18.57 -23.76 14.35
CA ASP A 86 -18.86 -25.01 15.03
C ASP A 86 -19.71 -25.86 14.10
N CYS A 87 -19.02 -26.61 13.26
CA CYS A 87 -19.61 -27.65 12.46
C CYS A 87 -19.35 -29.03 13.08
N SER A 88 -18.98 -29.10 14.37
CA SER A 88 -18.66 -30.38 15.03
C SER A 88 -19.87 -31.31 15.13
N SER A 89 -21.07 -30.73 15.22
CA SER A 89 -22.34 -31.45 15.16
C SER A 89 -22.72 -31.91 13.75
N ILE A 90 -22.00 -31.43 12.71
CA ILE A 90 -22.27 -31.77 11.32
C ILE A 90 -21.44 -32.99 10.90
N ASN A 91 -22.13 -34.04 10.46
CA ASN A 91 -21.57 -35.28 9.96
C ASN A 91 -22.23 -35.64 8.61
N ALA A 92 -21.88 -36.80 8.04
CA ALA A 92 -22.39 -37.22 6.73
C ALA A 92 -23.93 -37.25 6.62
N ASN A 93 -24.65 -37.43 7.74
CA ASN A 93 -26.12 -37.57 7.75
C ASN A 93 -26.85 -36.22 7.71
N ASN A 94 -26.31 -35.17 8.33
CA ASN A 94 -26.95 -33.84 8.42
C ASN A 94 -26.22 -32.74 7.64
N LEU A 95 -25.17 -33.09 6.89
CA LEU A 95 -24.37 -32.16 6.09
C LEU A 95 -25.20 -31.32 5.10
N LEU A 96 -26.28 -31.87 4.56
CA LEU A 96 -27.17 -31.16 3.62
C LEU A 96 -27.99 -30.05 4.27
N GLU A 97 -28.28 -30.18 5.57
CA GLU A 97 -29.09 -29.22 6.33
C GLU A 97 -28.21 -28.12 6.94
N ALA A 98 -26.89 -28.37 7.01
CA ALA A 98 -25.92 -27.39 7.50
C ALA A 98 -25.97 -26.08 6.68
N ASN A 99 -25.61 -24.96 7.33
CA ASN A 99 -25.49 -23.70 6.61
C ASN A 99 -24.37 -23.76 5.55
N ALA A 100 -24.42 -22.85 4.57
CA ALA A 100 -23.47 -22.83 3.46
C ALA A 100 -22.00 -22.73 3.91
N THR A 101 -21.74 -22.05 5.03
CA THR A 101 -20.39 -21.92 5.60
C THR A 101 -19.87 -23.28 6.09
N CYS A 102 -20.67 -24.02 6.84
CA CYS A 102 -20.29 -25.35 7.34
C CYS A 102 -20.14 -26.36 6.21
N LYS A 103 -21.04 -26.33 5.23
CA LYS A 103 -20.93 -27.17 4.02
C LYS A 103 -19.57 -26.95 3.33
N ASN A 104 -19.21 -25.70 3.07
CA ASN A 104 -17.95 -25.37 2.39
C ASN A 104 -16.70 -25.70 3.23
N ALA A 105 -16.79 -25.53 4.55
CA ALA A 105 -15.70 -25.82 5.48
C ALA A 105 -15.45 -27.33 5.64
N ILE A 106 -16.50 -28.16 5.64
CA ILE A 106 -16.39 -29.62 5.80
C ILE A 106 -15.98 -30.28 4.49
N VAL A 107 -16.65 -29.96 3.37
CA VAL A 107 -16.47 -30.64 2.09
C VAL A 107 -15.14 -30.21 1.46
N THR A 108 -14.04 -30.74 1.97
CA THR A 108 -12.66 -30.50 1.52
C THR A 108 -12.11 -31.71 0.76
N THR A 109 -10.98 -31.58 0.07
CA THR A 109 -10.32 -32.73 -0.56
C THR A 109 -9.99 -33.81 0.45
N LYS A 110 -9.46 -33.43 1.63
CA LYS A 110 -9.19 -34.34 2.74
C LYS A 110 -10.45 -35.07 3.22
N TYR A 111 -11.56 -34.35 3.39
CA TYR A 111 -12.84 -34.98 3.76
C TYR A 111 -13.30 -36.00 2.70
N LEU A 112 -13.25 -35.63 1.42
CA LEU A 112 -13.66 -36.50 0.32
C LEU A 112 -12.79 -37.76 0.23
N GLN A 113 -11.49 -37.66 0.51
CA GLN A 113 -10.58 -38.82 0.58
C GLN A 113 -10.98 -39.84 1.66
N THR A 114 -11.66 -39.42 2.73
CA THR A 114 -12.11 -40.34 3.79
C THR A 114 -13.37 -41.12 3.43
N LEU A 115 -14.08 -40.71 2.38
CA LEU A 115 -15.34 -41.33 1.96
C LEU A 115 -15.13 -42.37 0.85
N PRO A 116 -15.93 -43.44 0.79
CA PRO A 116 -16.03 -44.29 -0.40
C PRO A 116 -16.59 -43.54 -1.62
N LYS A 117 -16.27 -44.00 -2.83
CA LYS A 117 -16.70 -43.35 -4.08
C LYS A 117 -18.23 -43.31 -4.22
N GLU A 118 -18.91 -44.35 -3.77
CA GLU A 118 -20.37 -44.47 -3.79
C GLU A 118 -21.02 -43.39 -2.90
N LYS A 119 -20.41 -43.12 -1.74
CA LYS A 119 -20.85 -42.08 -0.81
C LYS A 119 -20.59 -40.68 -1.34
N ARG A 120 -19.48 -40.46 -2.02
CA ARG A 120 -19.22 -39.20 -2.72
C ARG A 120 -20.24 -38.95 -3.84
N LYS A 121 -20.55 -39.97 -4.63
CA LYS A 121 -21.59 -39.89 -5.67
C LYS A 121 -22.96 -39.54 -5.09
N GLU A 122 -23.39 -40.27 -4.05
CA GLU A 122 -24.64 -39.99 -3.32
C GLU A 122 -24.68 -38.53 -2.81
N LEU A 123 -23.57 -38.07 -2.23
CA LEU A 123 -23.44 -36.72 -1.71
C LEU A 123 -23.48 -35.66 -2.82
N ALA A 124 -22.80 -35.90 -3.95
CA ALA A 124 -22.83 -35.03 -5.12
C ALA A 124 -24.26 -34.90 -5.67
N ASP A 125 -24.99 -36.01 -5.82
CA ASP A 125 -26.37 -36.02 -6.29
C ASP A 125 -27.28 -35.20 -5.37
N LYS A 126 -27.15 -35.39 -4.06
CA LYS A 126 -27.89 -34.64 -3.05
C LYS A 126 -27.57 -33.14 -3.05
N PHE A 127 -26.34 -32.75 -3.37
CA PHE A 127 -25.96 -31.34 -3.46
C PHE A 127 -26.41 -30.64 -4.76
N LYS A 128 -26.84 -31.36 -5.80
CA LYS A 128 -27.19 -30.75 -7.10
C LYS A 128 -28.20 -29.60 -6.98
N THR A 129 -29.18 -29.72 -6.09
CA THR A 129 -30.22 -28.71 -5.87
C THR A 129 -29.83 -27.69 -4.80
N VAL A 130 -29.17 -28.14 -3.73
CA VAL A 130 -28.88 -27.30 -2.54
C VAL A 130 -27.60 -26.48 -2.70
N SER A 131 -26.59 -27.02 -3.38
CA SER A 131 -25.31 -26.36 -3.63
C SER A 131 -24.67 -26.92 -4.90
N PRO A 132 -25.08 -26.45 -6.09
CA PRO A 132 -24.56 -26.92 -7.36
C PRO A 132 -23.02 -26.85 -7.46
N SER A 133 -22.41 -25.85 -6.83
CA SER A 133 -20.95 -25.70 -6.80
C SER A 133 -20.27 -26.83 -6.00
N LEU A 134 -20.82 -27.23 -4.86
CA LEU A 134 -20.29 -28.36 -4.09
C LEU A 134 -20.56 -29.69 -4.80
N ALA A 135 -21.72 -29.86 -5.45
CA ALA A 135 -21.98 -31.02 -6.28
C ALA A 135 -20.94 -31.17 -7.39
N ASN A 136 -20.62 -30.07 -8.09
CA ASN A 136 -19.61 -30.07 -9.14
C ASN A 136 -18.21 -30.34 -8.58
N PHE A 137 -17.87 -29.75 -7.43
CA PHE A 137 -16.61 -30.01 -6.74
C PHE A 137 -16.43 -31.51 -6.44
N ILE A 138 -17.43 -32.15 -5.82
CA ILE A 138 -17.37 -33.58 -5.48
C ILE A 138 -17.32 -34.44 -6.74
N THR A 139 -18.12 -34.11 -7.75
CA THR A 139 -18.15 -34.83 -9.03
C THR A 139 -16.79 -34.80 -9.71
N GLY A 140 -16.16 -33.63 -9.78
CA GLY A 140 -14.82 -33.48 -10.36
C GLY A 140 -13.74 -34.23 -9.59
N PHE A 141 -13.84 -34.26 -8.26
CA PHE A 141 -12.88 -34.97 -7.40
C PHE A 141 -12.79 -36.47 -7.72
N ASP A 142 -13.89 -37.08 -8.16
CA ASP A 142 -13.97 -38.50 -8.50
C ASP A 142 -13.60 -38.86 -9.95
N THR A 143 -13.30 -37.85 -10.77
CA THR A 143 -12.83 -38.07 -12.12
C THR A 143 -11.37 -38.54 -12.12
N PRO A 144 -10.91 -39.23 -13.18
CA PRO A 144 -9.49 -39.59 -13.32
C PRO A 144 -8.55 -38.39 -13.25
N ASP A 145 -9.04 -37.21 -13.64
CA ASP A 145 -8.28 -35.96 -13.66
C ASP A 145 -9.13 -34.77 -13.17
N PRO A 146 -9.15 -34.53 -11.84
CA PRO A 146 -9.95 -33.47 -11.25
C PRO A 146 -9.58 -32.06 -11.75
N VAL A 147 -8.29 -31.82 -11.99
CA VAL A 147 -7.78 -30.51 -12.44
C VAL A 147 -8.34 -30.20 -13.83
N LEU A 148 -8.19 -31.15 -14.77
CA LEU A 148 -8.72 -31.00 -16.12
C LEU A 148 -10.25 -30.86 -16.13
N TYR A 149 -10.95 -31.61 -15.27
CA TYR A 149 -12.40 -31.49 -15.12
C TYR A 149 -12.83 -30.07 -14.72
N TYR A 150 -12.19 -29.47 -13.71
CA TYR A 150 -12.56 -28.11 -13.27
C TYR A 150 -12.21 -27.05 -14.31
N ILE A 151 -11.13 -27.23 -15.07
CA ILE A 151 -10.79 -26.36 -16.20
C ILE A 151 -11.88 -26.44 -17.27
N ASN A 152 -12.27 -27.65 -17.68
CA ASN A 152 -13.24 -27.88 -18.76
C ASN A 152 -14.67 -27.46 -18.38
N THR A 153 -15.04 -27.56 -17.10
CA THR A 153 -16.34 -27.07 -16.59
C THR A 153 -16.34 -25.60 -16.20
N ASN A 154 -15.21 -24.91 -16.39
CA ASN A 154 -15.02 -23.51 -16.04
C ASN A 154 -15.31 -23.21 -14.55
N ASP A 155 -15.01 -24.15 -13.65
CA ASP A 155 -15.23 -24.04 -12.21
C ASP A 155 -13.98 -23.53 -11.48
N THR A 156 -13.82 -22.22 -11.50
CA THR A 156 -12.65 -21.53 -10.92
C THR A 156 -12.56 -21.67 -9.40
N ALA A 157 -13.70 -21.82 -8.71
CA ALA A 157 -13.73 -21.95 -7.26
C ALA A 157 -13.22 -23.33 -6.82
N SER A 158 -13.68 -24.39 -7.48
CA SER A 158 -13.20 -25.75 -7.26
C SER A 158 -11.73 -25.91 -7.62
N TYR A 159 -11.28 -25.33 -8.74
CA TYR A 159 -9.87 -25.30 -9.13
C TYR A 159 -8.98 -24.67 -8.05
N LEU A 160 -9.34 -23.47 -7.55
CA LEU A 160 -8.56 -22.80 -6.50
C LEU A 160 -8.60 -23.56 -5.17
N LYS A 161 -9.74 -24.17 -4.83
CA LYS A 161 -9.86 -25.03 -3.65
C LYS A 161 -8.91 -26.21 -3.73
N TYR A 162 -8.85 -26.88 -4.89
CA TYR A 162 -7.94 -28.00 -5.14
C TYR A 162 -6.47 -27.52 -5.12
N TYR A 163 -6.15 -26.44 -5.83
CA TYR A 163 -4.84 -25.78 -5.85
C TYR A 163 -4.34 -25.50 -4.44
N ASN A 164 -5.16 -24.92 -3.56
CA ASN A 164 -4.78 -24.57 -2.20
C ASN A 164 -4.39 -25.79 -1.36
N THR A 165 -4.92 -26.97 -1.66
CA THR A 165 -4.61 -28.23 -0.95
C THR A 165 -3.40 -28.97 -1.49
N SER A 166 -2.94 -28.66 -2.71
CA SER A 166 -1.74 -29.30 -3.27
C SER A 166 -0.49 -28.99 -2.44
N SER A 167 0.31 -30.00 -2.12
CA SER A 167 1.63 -29.82 -1.52
C SER A 167 2.67 -29.31 -2.52
N ASP A 168 2.53 -29.71 -3.79
CA ASP A 168 3.39 -29.29 -4.90
C ASP A 168 2.62 -28.35 -5.83
N LYS A 169 2.88 -27.05 -5.67
CA LYS A 169 2.20 -26.02 -6.47
C LYS A 169 2.71 -25.97 -7.91
N GLU A 170 3.97 -26.26 -8.14
CA GLU A 170 4.56 -26.20 -9.48
C GLU A 170 4.01 -27.32 -10.35
N LYS A 171 4.06 -28.56 -9.83
CA LYS A 171 3.48 -29.71 -10.52
C LYS A 171 2.02 -29.48 -10.87
N PHE A 172 1.22 -29.05 -9.89
CA PHE A 172 -0.20 -28.75 -10.10
C PHE A 172 -0.45 -27.78 -11.26
N LEU A 173 0.33 -26.70 -11.33
CA LEU A 173 0.15 -25.66 -12.34
C LEU A 173 0.61 -26.13 -13.74
N ASN A 174 1.57 -27.05 -13.81
CA ASN A 174 2.10 -27.59 -15.06
C ASN A 174 1.35 -28.86 -15.55
N GLU A 175 0.48 -29.47 -14.74
CA GLU A 175 -0.31 -30.64 -15.14
C GLU A 175 -1.20 -30.34 -16.36
N HIS A 176 -1.87 -29.18 -16.37
CA HIS A 176 -2.78 -28.77 -17.45
C HIS A 176 -2.68 -27.30 -17.78
N ASN A 177 -2.71 -27.00 -19.06
CA ASN A 177 -2.78 -25.63 -19.54
C ASN A 177 -4.17 -25.03 -19.31
N LEU A 178 -4.22 -23.80 -18.79
CA LEU A 178 -5.46 -23.06 -18.65
C LEU A 178 -5.96 -22.59 -20.02
N THR A 179 -7.26 -22.72 -20.27
CA THR A 179 -7.89 -22.21 -21.49
C THR A 179 -8.14 -20.69 -21.40
N SER A 180 -8.28 -20.03 -22.55
CA SER A 180 -8.58 -18.59 -22.59
C SER A 180 -9.88 -18.22 -21.86
N GLU A 181 -10.92 -19.06 -21.99
CA GLU A 181 -12.20 -18.86 -21.30
C GLU A 181 -12.05 -18.98 -19.78
N PHE A 182 -11.28 -19.98 -19.33
CA PHE A 182 -11.01 -20.19 -17.91
C PHE A 182 -10.23 -19.02 -17.31
N VAL A 183 -9.18 -18.57 -17.99
CA VAL A 183 -8.37 -17.42 -17.55
C VAL A 183 -9.21 -16.15 -17.47
N ALA A 184 -10.08 -15.89 -18.45
CA ALA A 184 -11.00 -14.75 -18.42
C ALA A 184 -11.85 -14.75 -17.14
N LYS A 185 -12.45 -15.90 -16.80
CA LYS A 185 -13.30 -16.05 -15.61
C LYS A 185 -12.52 -15.93 -14.29
N ILE A 186 -11.37 -16.58 -14.18
CA ILE A 186 -10.58 -16.60 -12.93
C ILE A 186 -9.79 -15.31 -12.68
N SER A 187 -9.51 -14.51 -13.72
CA SER A 187 -8.65 -13.32 -13.64
C SER A 187 -9.08 -12.27 -12.60
N SER A 188 -10.37 -12.19 -12.30
CA SER A 188 -10.92 -11.28 -11.28
C SER A 188 -10.70 -11.76 -9.84
N ASN A 189 -10.36 -13.04 -9.63
CA ASN A 189 -10.19 -13.64 -8.32
C ASN A 189 -8.87 -13.19 -7.66
N TRP A 190 -8.93 -12.75 -6.41
CA TRP A 190 -7.77 -12.23 -5.69
C TRP A 190 -6.64 -13.25 -5.48
N GLN A 191 -6.95 -14.55 -5.30
CA GLN A 191 -5.94 -15.60 -5.14
C GLN A 191 -5.18 -15.80 -6.43
N PHE A 192 -5.89 -15.78 -7.56
CA PHE A 192 -5.28 -15.87 -8.88
C PHE A 192 -4.44 -14.63 -9.19
N LYS A 193 -4.93 -13.42 -8.91
CA LYS A 193 -4.12 -12.19 -9.03
C LYS A 193 -2.84 -12.26 -8.20
N ALA A 194 -2.92 -12.74 -6.96
CA ALA A 194 -1.76 -12.92 -6.09
C ALA A 194 -0.77 -13.96 -6.65
N LEU A 195 -1.28 -15.08 -7.15
CA LEU A 195 -0.48 -16.10 -7.83
C LEU A 195 0.25 -15.53 -9.05
N ILE A 196 -0.48 -14.90 -9.98
CA ILE A 196 0.11 -14.33 -11.19
C ILE A 196 1.14 -13.25 -10.84
N ASN A 197 0.86 -12.39 -9.85
CA ASN A 197 1.86 -11.43 -9.39
C ASN A 197 3.11 -12.13 -8.84
N ASP A 198 2.98 -13.12 -7.95
CA ASP A 198 4.15 -13.82 -7.38
C ASP A 198 4.99 -14.51 -8.47
N ILE A 199 4.36 -15.28 -9.37
CA ILE A 199 5.10 -16.04 -10.37
C ILE A 199 5.78 -15.12 -11.39
N VAL A 200 5.13 -14.03 -11.82
CA VAL A 200 5.71 -13.11 -12.82
C VAL A 200 6.84 -12.29 -12.19
N ILE A 201 6.60 -11.67 -11.02
CA ILE A 201 7.57 -10.78 -10.38
C ILE A 201 8.80 -11.57 -9.88
N ASN A 202 8.58 -12.75 -9.30
CA ASN A 202 9.66 -13.60 -8.80
C ASN A 202 10.12 -14.67 -9.82
N GLN A 203 9.62 -14.61 -11.05
CA GLN A 203 9.97 -15.49 -12.17
C GLN A 203 9.85 -17.00 -11.90
N LYS A 204 8.91 -17.41 -11.02
CA LYS A 204 8.67 -18.82 -10.66
C LYS A 204 7.90 -19.56 -11.75
N TYR A 205 7.98 -20.90 -11.73
CA TYR A 205 7.18 -21.82 -12.55
C TYR A 205 7.23 -21.48 -14.05
N ASN A 206 8.42 -21.59 -14.65
CA ASN A 206 8.72 -21.10 -15.99
C ASN A 206 7.79 -21.67 -17.06
N GLU A 207 7.47 -22.97 -17.00
CA GLU A 207 6.59 -23.64 -17.95
C GLU A 207 5.15 -23.08 -17.88
N PHE A 208 4.55 -23.04 -16.69
CA PHE A 208 3.24 -22.43 -16.48
C PHE A 208 3.19 -20.99 -17.00
N ARG A 209 4.20 -20.18 -16.67
CA ARG A 209 4.30 -18.80 -17.17
C ARG A 209 4.37 -18.73 -18.69
N HIS A 210 5.16 -19.59 -19.32
CA HIS A 210 5.25 -19.64 -20.77
C HIS A 210 3.88 -20.00 -21.41
N ASN A 211 3.15 -20.94 -20.82
CA ASN A 211 1.84 -21.36 -21.32
C ASN A 211 0.79 -20.25 -21.21
N LEU A 212 0.84 -19.40 -20.18
CA LEU A 212 -0.06 -18.25 -20.03
C LEU A 212 0.07 -17.18 -21.13
N ILE A 213 1.18 -17.15 -21.87
CA ILE A 213 1.35 -16.21 -22.99
C ILE A 213 0.39 -16.52 -24.14
N ARG A 214 -0.01 -17.80 -24.28
CA ARG A 214 -0.86 -18.29 -25.36
C ARG A 214 -2.34 -17.89 -25.21
N ILE A 215 -2.71 -17.27 -24.08
CA ILE A 215 -4.08 -16.85 -23.81
C ILE A 215 -4.51 -15.73 -24.78
N SER A 216 -5.50 -16.04 -25.61
CA SER A 216 -5.96 -15.18 -26.71
C SER A 216 -7.04 -14.17 -26.33
N SER A 217 -7.89 -14.49 -25.33
CA SER A 217 -9.02 -13.66 -24.90
C SER A 217 -8.62 -12.53 -23.95
N SER A 218 -7.56 -11.78 -24.27
CA SER A 218 -7.00 -10.76 -23.37
C SER A 218 -8.02 -9.71 -22.94
N ASP A 219 -8.95 -9.33 -23.83
CA ASP A 219 -9.98 -8.30 -23.59
C ASP A 219 -11.03 -8.66 -22.54
N LEU A 220 -11.10 -9.93 -22.15
CA LEU A 220 -11.98 -10.42 -21.10
C LEU A 220 -11.26 -10.62 -19.76
N ILE A 221 -9.95 -10.33 -19.72
CA ILE A 221 -9.11 -10.48 -18.53
C ILE A 221 -9.14 -9.18 -17.72
N ASP A 222 -9.16 -9.33 -16.40
CA ASP A 222 -8.95 -8.23 -15.47
C ASP A 222 -7.68 -7.43 -15.80
N SER A 223 -7.79 -6.10 -15.80
CA SER A 223 -6.72 -5.17 -16.20
C SER A 223 -5.37 -5.43 -15.50
N ASP A 224 -5.38 -5.80 -14.21
CA ASP A 224 -4.14 -6.06 -13.47
C ASP A 224 -3.48 -7.36 -13.91
N VAL A 225 -4.28 -8.41 -14.17
CA VAL A 225 -3.77 -9.69 -14.67
C VAL A 225 -3.27 -9.53 -16.10
N ALA A 226 -4.02 -8.82 -16.96
CA ALA A 226 -3.56 -8.52 -18.32
C ALA A 226 -2.22 -7.78 -18.30
N PHE A 227 -2.05 -6.79 -17.42
CA PHE A 227 -0.78 -6.08 -17.29
C PHE A 227 0.37 -7.01 -16.86
N LEU A 228 0.14 -7.89 -15.88
CA LEU A 228 1.15 -8.87 -15.44
C LEU A 228 1.49 -9.88 -16.54
N LEU A 229 0.52 -10.33 -17.33
CA LEU A 229 0.76 -11.19 -18.49
C LEU A 229 1.54 -10.47 -19.60
N GLY A 230 1.34 -9.16 -19.75
CA GLY A 230 2.17 -8.31 -20.62
C GLY A 230 3.63 -8.30 -20.18
N LEU A 231 3.90 -8.09 -18.88
CA LEU A 231 5.26 -8.18 -18.32
C LEU A 231 5.84 -9.59 -18.50
N ASN A 232 5.03 -10.62 -18.27
CA ASN A 232 5.44 -12.00 -18.46
C ASN A 232 5.87 -12.25 -19.92
N ALA A 233 5.09 -11.80 -20.90
CA ALA A 233 5.46 -11.92 -22.31
C ALA A 233 6.76 -11.17 -22.64
N ILE A 234 7.02 -10.00 -22.05
CA ILE A 234 8.31 -9.28 -22.18
C ILE A 234 9.47 -10.14 -21.64
N LEU A 235 9.28 -10.80 -20.49
CA LEU A 235 10.28 -11.70 -19.89
C LEU A 235 10.57 -12.94 -20.76
N PHE A 236 9.71 -13.26 -21.73
CA PHE A 236 9.95 -14.32 -22.72
C PHE A 236 10.32 -13.77 -24.10
N HIS A 237 10.61 -12.48 -24.23
CA HIS A 237 10.93 -11.81 -25.50
C HIS A 237 9.81 -11.91 -26.56
N ARG A 238 8.55 -11.88 -26.11
CA ARG A 238 7.34 -12.00 -26.94
C ARG A 238 6.62 -10.67 -27.09
N ASP A 239 7.20 -9.76 -27.87
CA ASP A 239 6.73 -8.38 -28.01
C ASP A 239 5.28 -8.26 -28.53
N GLU A 240 4.87 -9.11 -29.48
CA GLU A 240 3.51 -9.09 -30.04
C GLU A 240 2.46 -9.53 -29.00
N ASP A 241 2.76 -10.59 -28.24
CA ASP A 241 1.90 -11.05 -27.15
C ASP A 241 1.84 -10.00 -26.02
N ALA A 242 2.97 -9.40 -25.68
CA ALA A 242 3.04 -8.32 -24.71
C ALA A 242 2.19 -7.13 -25.14
N LEU A 243 2.27 -6.74 -26.41
CA LEU A 243 1.49 -5.64 -26.98
C LEU A 243 -0.02 -5.90 -26.86
N ARG A 244 -0.47 -7.13 -27.15
CA ARG A 244 -1.87 -7.54 -26.98
C ARG A 244 -2.32 -7.37 -25.52
N PHE A 245 -1.56 -7.91 -24.58
CA PHE A 245 -1.91 -7.85 -23.15
C PHE A 245 -1.90 -6.42 -22.60
N PHE A 246 -0.90 -5.60 -22.91
CA PHE A 246 -0.86 -4.21 -22.46
C PHE A 246 -1.94 -3.34 -23.08
N SER A 247 -2.25 -3.53 -24.37
CA SER A 247 -3.36 -2.83 -25.03
C SER A 247 -4.69 -3.16 -24.36
N SER A 248 -4.87 -4.43 -24.00
CA SER A 248 -6.05 -4.88 -23.29
C SER A 248 -6.13 -4.32 -21.87
N ALA A 249 -5.03 -4.36 -21.12
CA ALA A 249 -4.93 -3.76 -19.80
C ALA A 249 -5.26 -2.25 -19.82
N ALA A 250 -4.78 -1.52 -20.84
CA ALA A 250 -5.08 -0.10 -21.03
C ALA A 250 -6.56 0.14 -21.33
N LYS A 251 -7.16 -0.70 -22.18
CA LYS A 251 -8.59 -0.61 -22.56
C LYS A 251 -9.51 -0.85 -21.36
N THR A 252 -9.20 -1.83 -20.50
CA THR A 252 -10.06 -2.23 -19.37
C THR A 252 -9.74 -1.51 -18.06
N ALA A 253 -8.63 -0.74 -17.98
CA ALA A 253 -8.24 -0.02 -16.78
C ALA A 253 -9.25 1.08 -16.39
N THR A 254 -9.81 0.95 -15.18
CA THR A 254 -10.71 1.95 -14.59
C THR A 254 -9.96 3.17 -14.05
N ALA A 255 -8.77 2.95 -13.47
CA ALA A 255 -7.91 4.02 -12.97
C ALA A 255 -7.02 4.60 -14.08
N ALA A 256 -6.99 5.93 -14.19
CA ALA A 256 -6.14 6.63 -15.16
C ALA A 256 -4.65 6.28 -15.00
N SER A 257 -4.14 6.17 -13.77
CA SER A 257 -2.75 5.77 -13.51
C SER A 257 -2.39 4.37 -14.06
N LYS A 258 -3.30 3.40 -13.96
CA LYS A 258 -3.11 2.05 -14.53
C LYS A 258 -3.15 2.08 -16.06
N ARG A 259 -4.09 2.86 -16.61
CA ARG A 259 -4.22 3.07 -18.06
C ARG A 259 -2.99 3.73 -18.66
N ASP A 260 -2.47 4.75 -17.99
CA ASP A 260 -1.24 5.45 -18.40
C ASP A 260 -0.03 4.52 -18.37
N ASN A 261 0.10 3.69 -17.33
CA ASN A 261 1.15 2.68 -17.24
C ASN A 261 1.05 1.68 -18.42
N ALA A 262 -0.12 1.07 -18.61
CA ALA A 262 -0.31 0.10 -19.69
C ALA A 262 -0.07 0.71 -21.08
N ASN A 263 -0.60 1.90 -21.36
CA ASN A 263 -0.33 2.61 -22.62
C ASN A 263 1.15 2.97 -22.78
N PHE A 264 1.85 3.27 -21.69
CA PHE A 264 3.28 3.54 -21.75
C PHE A 264 4.06 2.30 -22.21
N TRP A 265 3.68 1.11 -21.76
CA TRP A 265 4.25 -0.14 -22.25
C TRP A 265 3.91 -0.41 -23.73
N VAL A 266 2.68 -0.14 -24.17
CA VAL A 266 2.31 -0.17 -25.61
C VAL A 266 3.22 0.76 -26.41
N TYR A 267 3.48 1.98 -25.91
CA TYR A 267 4.43 2.90 -26.52
C TYR A 267 5.86 2.36 -26.52
N LEU A 268 6.35 1.75 -25.43
CA LEU A 268 7.71 1.20 -25.39
C LEU A 268 7.93 0.13 -26.46
N ILE A 269 6.90 -0.66 -26.78
CA ILE A 269 6.95 -1.71 -27.81
C ILE A 269 6.84 -1.10 -29.22
N THR A 270 5.80 -0.29 -29.47
CA THR A 270 5.44 0.22 -30.81
C THR A 270 6.21 1.46 -31.24
N LYS A 271 6.72 2.23 -30.28
CA LYS A 271 7.27 3.58 -30.44
C LYS A 271 6.29 4.59 -31.08
N ASP A 272 4.98 4.31 -31.08
CA ASP A 272 3.98 5.24 -31.62
C ASP A 272 3.83 6.49 -30.71
N LYS A 273 4.31 7.63 -31.20
CA LYS A 273 4.23 8.92 -30.50
C LYS A 273 2.80 9.40 -30.27
N LYS A 274 1.79 8.91 -31.01
CA LYS A 274 0.38 9.23 -30.76
C LYS A 274 -0.06 8.74 -29.37
N ILE A 275 0.47 7.60 -28.92
CA ILE A 275 0.18 7.05 -27.60
C ILE A 275 0.73 7.97 -26.51
N LEU A 276 1.97 8.47 -26.65
CA LEU A 276 2.51 9.47 -25.71
C LEU A 276 1.65 10.74 -25.67
N LYS A 277 1.18 11.24 -26.82
CA LYS A 277 0.25 12.39 -26.84
C LYS A 277 -1.05 12.12 -26.09
N THR A 278 -1.54 10.89 -26.10
CA THR A 278 -2.71 10.48 -25.30
C THR A 278 -2.38 10.48 -23.81
N ILE A 279 -1.28 9.84 -23.40
CA ILE A 279 -0.86 9.77 -21.99
C ILE A 279 -0.57 11.18 -21.43
N ALA A 280 0.03 12.07 -22.23
CA ALA A 280 0.35 13.44 -21.82
C ALA A 280 -0.88 14.30 -21.48
N LYS A 281 -2.08 13.91 -21.95
CA LYS A 281 -3.35 14.56 -21.63
C LYS A 281 -4.01 14.03 -20.36
N SER A 282 -3.49 12.95 -19.76
CA SER A 282 -4.06 12.34 -18.55
C SER A 282 -4.14 13.34 -17.40
N SER A 283 -5.27 13.39 -16.70
CA SER A 283 -5.40 14.23 -15.50
C SER A 283 -4.68 13.64 -14.29
N ASP A 284 -4.26 12.37 -14.35
CA ASP A 284 -3.48 11.74 -13.30
C ASP A 284 -2.01 12.13 -13.42
N ILE A 285 -1.41 12.57 -12.30
CA ILE A 285 0.00 12.96 -12.26
C ILE A 285 0.79 11.75 -11.79
N ASN A 286 1.43 11.08 -12.74
CA ASN A 286 2.26 9.91 -12.51
C ASN A 286 3.51 9.98 -13.41
N ILE A 287 4.47 9.09 -13.15
CA ILE A 287 5.75 9.10 -13.88
C ILE A 287 5.59 8.98 -15.39
N TYR A 288 4.57 8.26 -15.86
CA TYR A 288 4.32 8.01 -17.28
C TYR A 288 3.71 9.25 -17.94
N SER A 289 2.76 9.90 -17.27
CA SER A 289 2.13 11.13 -17.74
C SER A 289 3.07 12.33 -17.68
N LEU A 290 4.00 12.37 -16.72
CA LEU A 290 5.09 13.35 -16.68
C LEU A 290 6.10 13.12 -17.81
N TYR A 291 6.53 11.87 -18.00
CA TYR A 291 7.43 11.51 -19.09
C TYR A 291 6.82 11.84 -20.45
N ALA A 292 5.56 11.46 -20.68
CA ALA A 292 4.86 11.74 -21.92
C ALA A 292 4.77 13.24 -22.23
N ARG A 293 4.54 14.08 -21.21
CA ARG A 293 4.52 15.55 -21.37
C ARG A 293 5.88 16.11 -21.76
N GLU A 294 6.97 15.57 -21.22
CA GLU A 294 8.32 15.99 -21.58
C GLU A 294 8.59 15.77 -23.09
N PHE A 295 8.17 14.64 -23.65
CA PHE A 295 8.51 14.26 -25.03
C PHE A 295 7.46 14.63 -26.09
N SER A 296 6.20 14.83 -25.71
CA SER A 296 5.10 15.10 -26.65
C SER A 296 4.41 16.44 -26.44
N GLY A 297 4.80 17.17 -25.38
CA GLY A 297 4.00 18.28 -24.86
C GLY A 297 2.69 17.80 -24.23
N GLY A 298 2.06 18.62 -23.39
CA GLY A 298 0.76 18.27 -22.79
C GLY A 298 0.14 19.37 -21.95
N GLY A 299 0.54 20.62 -22.19
CA GLY A 299 0.07 21.79 -21.45
C GLY A 299 0.56 21.82 -19.99
N LYS A 300 0.11 22.84 -19.25
CA LYS A 300 0.41 22.99 -17.83
C LYS A 300 -0.31 21.92 -17.01
N ILE A 301 0.41 21.33 -16.07
CA ILE A 301 -0.16 20.39 -15.10
C ILE A 301 -1.05 21.18 -14.14
N LYS A 302 -2.30 20.73 -13.98
CA LYS A 302 -3.25 21.35 -13.04
C LYS A 302 -2.96 20.84 -11.63
N ILE A 303 -2.30 21.66 -10.84
CA ILE A 303 -2.05 21.44 -9.41
C ILE A 303 -2.57 22.62 -8.59
N VAL A 304 -2.83 22.38 -7.31
CA VAL A 304 -3.16 23.41 -6.33
C VAL A 304 -2.00 23.53 -5.34
N VAL A 305 -1.42 24.73 -5.25
CA VAL A 305 -0.41 25.07 -4.23
C VAL A 305 -1.06 26.07 -3.29
N PRO A 306 -1.66 25.60 -2.17
CA PRO A 306 -2.37 26.49 -1.26
C PRO A 306 -1.41 27.39 -0.48
N ASN A 307 -1.77 28.68 -0.32
CA ASN A 307 -0.95 29.68 0.36
C ASN A 307 -1.80 30.51 1.35
N PRO A 308 -2.05 29.98 2.57
CA PRO A 308 -2.86 30.66 3.57
C PRO A 308 -2.08 31.77 4.28
N LYS A 309 -2.75 32.89 4.58
CA LYS A 309 -2.17 34.00 5.37
C LYS A 309 -2.24 33.74 6.87
N THR A 310 -3.31 33.10 7.33
CA THR A 310 -3.56 32.80 8.75
C THR A 310 -2.56 31.76 9.25
N ASN A 311 -1.85 32.05 10.34
CA ASN A 311 -0.80 31.18 10.85
C ASN A 311 -1.36 29.86 11.44
N THR A 312 -2.39 29.94 12.30
CA THR A 312 -2.91 28.75 12.99
C THR A 312 -4.43 28.74 13.10
N LEU A 313 -4.99 27.54 13.26
CA LEU A 313 -6.40 27.35 13.59
C LEU A 313 -6.57 27.39 15.12
N LEU A 314 -7.38 28.32 15.61
CA LEU A 314 -7.65 28.44 17.05
C LEU A 314 -8.37 27.19 17.58
N ASN A 315 -8.05 26.80 18.82
CA ASN A 315 -8.64 25.65 19.51
C ASN A 315 -8.48 24.30 18.79
N TYR A 316 -7.44 24.16 17.97
CA TYR A 316 -7.05 22.90 17.33
C TYR A 316 -5.54 22.71 17.43
N ASP A 317 -5.13 21.68 18.16
CA ASP A 317 -3.73 21.24 18.19
C ASP A 317 -3.48 20.29 17.01
N TYR A 318 -2.75 20.77 16.01
CA TYR A 318 -2.38 20.01 14.81
C TYR A 318 -1.36 18.90 15.10
N THR A 319 -0.72 18.93 16.26
CA THR A 319 0.21 17.89 16.73
C THR A 319 -0.47 16.80 17.55
N ASP A 320 -1.74 16.96 17.98
CA ASP A 320 -2.52 15.94 18.70
C ASP A 320 -3.13 14.89 17.75
N PRO A 321 -2.69 13.61 17.80
CA PRO A 321 -3.25 12.55 16.96
C PRO A 321 -4.73 12.24 17.24
N LEU A 322 -5.20 12.46 18.48
CA LEU A 322 -6.60 12.27 18.84
C LEU A 322 -7.46 13.41 18.26
N ALA A 323 -6.97 14.64 18.20
CA ALA A 323 -7.63 15.74 17.50
C ALA A 323 -7.79 15.43 16.02
N TRP A 324 -6.73 15.00 15.33
CA TRP A 324 -6.85 14.59 13.94
C TRP A 324 -7.77 13.37 13.75
N GLN A 325 -7.77 12.41 14.68
CA GLN A 325 -8.69 11.27 14.61
C GLN A 325 -10.17 11.70 14.74
N ARG A 326 -10.49 12.71 15.56
CA ARG A 326 -11.83 13.30 15.61
C ARG A 326 -12.21 13.90 14.27
N VAL A 327 -11.30 14.65 13.63
CA VAL A 327 -11.51 15.21 12.29
C VAL A 327 -11.78 14.10 11.27
N LYS A 328 -10.95 13.05 11.21
CA LYS A 328 -11.15 11.89 10.32
C LYS A 328 -12.51 11.24 10.50
N ASN A 329 -12.96 11.07 11.75
CA ASN A 329 -14.25 10.47 12.08
C ASN A 329 -15.44 11.36 11.67
N SER A 330 -15.27 12.69 11.67
CA SER A 330 -16.27 13.63 11.16
C SER A 330 -16.32 13.58 9.64
N ILE A 331 -15.18 13.79 8.96
CA ILE A 331 -15.12 13.88 7.50
C ILE A 331 -15.43 12.54 6.80
N SER A 332 -15.35 11.39 7.50
CA SER A 332 -15.76 10.11 6.93
C SER A 332 -17.25 10.02 6.65
N LYS A 333 -18.06 10.85 7.29
CA LYS A 333 -19.53 10.86 7.20
C LYS A 333 -20.07 11.96 6.29
N MET A 334 -19.19 12.83 5.79
CA MET A 334 -19.54 14.01 5.01
C MET A 334 -19.53 13.72 3.51
N ASP A 335 -20.47 14.32 2.78
CA ASP A 335 -20.46 14.35 1.32
C ASP A 335 -19.48 15.41 0.77
N SER A 336 -19.37 15.51 -0.57
CA SER A 336 -18.44 16.45 -1.20
C SER A 336 -18.71 17.93 -0.86
N ALA A 337 -19.97 18.36 -0.75
CA ALA A 337 -20.31 19.75 -0.47
C ALA A 337 -20.02 20.11 0.99
N GLU A 338 -20.35 19.20 1.91
CA GLU A 338 -20.02 19.33 3.33
C GLU A 338 -18.50 19.39 3.56
N LEU A 339 -17.74 18.53 2.87
CA LEU A 339 -16.27 18.53 2.94
C LEU A 339 -15.67 19.86 2.46
N LEU A 340 -16.18 20.42 1.35
CA LEU A 340 -15.72 21.72 0.85
C LEU A 340 -15.92 22.81 1.90
N LYS A 341 -17.11 22.87 2.52
CA LYS A 341 -17.40 23.86 3.57
C LYS A 341 -16.56 23.63 4.81
N TYR A 342 -16.49 22.40 5.29
CA TYR A 342 -15.77 22.04 6.52
C TYR A 342 -14.25 22.23 6.37
N GLY A 343 -13.69 21.90 5.21
CA GLY A 343 -12.26 22.02 4.92
C GLY A 343 -11.73 23.44 5.02
N THR A 344 -12.54 24.46 4.70
CA THR A 344 -12.11 25.87 4.71
C THR A 344 -11.53 26.33 6.05
N ARG A 345 -11.98 25.78 7.17
CA ARG A 345 -11.46 26.13 8.50
C ARG A 345 -9.99 25.74 8.71
N PHE A 346 -9.51 24.74 7.96
CA PHE A 346 -8.11 24.30 8.00
C PHE A 346 -7.21 25.07 7.03
N PHE A 347 -7.73 26.10 6.34
CA PHE A 347 -6.92 26.93 5.45
C PHE A 347 -6.02 27.91 6.24
N THR A 348 -5.08 27.34 7.01
CA THR A 348 -4.08 28.02 7.82
C THR A 348 -2.71 27.39 7.57
N LYS A 349 -1.61 28.10 7.87
CA LYS A 349 -0.25 27.58 7.63
C LYS A 349 0.01 26.29 8.41
N SER A 350 -0.44 26.21 9.66
CA SER A 350 -0.21 25.04 10.52
C SER A 350 -1.10 23.83 10.20
N THR A 351 -2.22 24.01 9.48
CA THR A 351 -3.17 22.93 9.17
C THR A 351 -3.35 22.68 7.68
N ILE A 352 -2.42 23.17 6.86
CA ILE A 352 -2.54 23.06 5.40
C ILE A 352 -2.42 21.60 4.89
N GLY A 353 -1.80 20.72 5.67
CA GLY A 353 -1.81 19.28 5.43
C GLY A 353 -3.23 18.71 5.55
N GLU A 354 -3.92 18.99 6.66
CA GLU A 354 -5.32 18.61 6.86
C GLU A 354 -6.25 19.23 5.82
N TYR A 355 -6.07 20.52 5.49
CA TYR A 355 -6.81 21.18 4.41
C TYR A 355 -6.63 20.43 3.09
N SER A 356 -5.39 20.15 2.70
CA SER A 356 -5.08 19.45 1.44
C SER A 356 -5.70 18.06 1.42
N TYR A 357 -5.63 17.32 2.53
CA TYR A 357 -6.27 16.02 2.67
C TYR A 357 -7.79 16.08 2.48
N ILE A 358 -8.45 17.03 3.17
CA ILE A 358 -9.91 17.18 3.11
C ILE A 358 -10.34 17.63 1.71
N MET A 359 -9.63 18.57 1.09
CA MET A 359 -9.97 19.09 -0.23
C MET A 359 -9.72 18.09 -1.35
N GLU A 360 -8.64 17.28 -1.28
CA GLU A 360 -8.46 16.15 -2.21
C GLU A 360 -9.67 15.21 -2.16
N LYS A 361 -10.14 14.86 -0.96
CA LYS A 361 -11.34 14.03 -0.78
C LYS A 361 -12.60 14.73 -1.30
N ALA A 362 -12.79 16.01 -1.00
CA ALA A 362 -13.94 16.80 -1.43
C ALA A 362 -14.09 16.85 -2.96
N HIS A 363 -12.95 16.88 -3.68
CA HIS A 363 -12.90 16.85 -5.14
C HIS A 363 -12.79 15.45 -5.73
N ASN A 364 -13.06 14.39 -4.96
CA ASN A 364 -12.94 12.99 -5.39
C ASN A 364 -11.58 12.68 -6.04
N TYR A 365 -10.51 13.26 -5.48
CA TYR A 365 -9.12 13.12 -5.92
C TYR A 365 -8.84 13.58 -7.37
N LYS A 366 -9.73 14.41 -7.95
CA LYS A 366 -9.55 15.00 -9.28
C LYS A 366 -8.67 16.25 -9.30
N LEU A 367 -8.51 16.91 -8.15
CA LEU A 367 -7.57 18.01 -7.95
C LEU A 367 -6.39 17.54 -7.09
N HIS A 368 -5.18 17.92 -7.48
CA HIS A 368 -3.95 17.47 -6.83
C HIS A 368 -3.34 18.61 -6.02
N PHE A 369 -3.27 18.43 -4.69
CA PHE A 369 -2.73 19.45 -3.79
C PHE A 369 -1.27 19.16 -3.49
N TYR A 370 -0.44 20.19 -3.63
CA TYR A 370 1.01 20.18 -3.37
C TYR A 370 1.38 21.32 -2.43
N PRO A 371 0.99 21.25 -1.13
CA PRO A 371 1.35 22.26 -0.15
C PRO A 371 2.86 22.22 0.16
N THR A 372 3.36 23.32 0.72
CA THR A 372 4.74 23.49 1.19
C THR A 372 4.75 24.01 2.64
N PRO A 373 4.24 23.22 3.61
CA PRO A 373 4.15 23.67 5.00
C PRO A 373 5.50 23.64 5.72
N PHE A 374 5.63 24.49 6.75
CA PHE A 374 6.78 24.51 7.67
C PHE A 374 8.13 24.57 6.94
N MET A 375 8.22 25.36 5.87
CA MET A 375 9.46 25.48 5.07
C MET A 375 10.62 26.08 5.87
N GLU A 376 10.31 26.87 6.89
CA GLU A 376 11.25 27.38 7.89
C GLU A 376 11.95 26.26 8.68
N ASP A 377 11.30 25.10 8.83
CA ASP A 377 11.80 23.95 9.59
C ASP A 377 12.50 22.91 8.71
N ILE A 378 12.50 23.06 7.38
CA ILE A 378 12.97 22.03 6.45
C ILE A 378 14.48 21.75 6.56
N GLY A 379 15.26 22.68 7.14
CA GLY A 379 16.63 22.43 7.59
C GLY A 379 17.67 22.18 6.50
N SER A 380 17.42 22.58 5.25
CA SER A 380 18.37 22.49 4.12
C SER A 380 18.16 23.66 3.18
N ASP A 381 19.22 24.17 2.54
CA ASP A 381 19.13 25.19 1.48
C ASP A 381 19.12 24.60 0.07
N ASP A 382 19.52 23.33 -0.09
CA ASP A 382 19.51 22.64 -1.37
C ASP A 382 18.08 22.38 -1.85
N THR A 383 17.72 22.94 -3.01
CA THR A 383 16.42 22.78 -3.64
C THR A 383 16.08 21.31 -3.91
N LYS A 384 17.08 20.48 -4.25
CA LYS A 384 16.84 19.05 -4.50
C LYS A 384 16.50 18.33 -3.21
N ARG A 385 17.21 18.59 -2.11
CA ARG A 385 16.86 18.06 -0.79
C ARG A 385 15.48 18.52 -0.33
N LYS A 386 15.15 19.81 -0.46
CA LYS A 386 13.81 20.35 -0.15
C LYS A 386 12.71 19.61 -0.91
N ALA A 387 12.87 19.48 -2.24
CA ALA A 387 11.90 18.79 -3.08
C ALA A 387 11.74 17.31 -2.69
N LEU A 388 12.82 16.62 -2.30
CA LEU A 388 12.78 15.22 -1.90
C LEU A 388 12.02 15.04 -0.58
N ILE A 389 12.30 15.89 0.41
CA ILE A 389 11.57 15.88 1.70
C ILE A 389 10.08 16.13 1.48
N LEU A 390 9.74 17.15 0.68
CA LEU A 390 8.34 17.46 0.36
C LEU A 390 7.66 16.29 -0.40
N ALA A 391 8.38 15.66 -1.32
CA ALA A 391 7.86 14.52 -2.09
C ALA A 391 7.55 13.30 -1.22
N LEU A 392 8.42 13.01 -0.25
CA LEU A 392 8.24 11.97 0.75
C LEU A 392 7.08 12.33 1.68
N ALA A 393 7.09 13.50 2.31
CA ALA A 393 6.04 13.96 3.23
C ALA A 393 4.65 13.95 2.58
N ARG A 394 4.54 14.38 1.32
CA ARG A 394 3.29 14.30 0.55
C ARG A 394 2.81 12.86 0.43
N GLN A 395 3.71 11.94 0.08
CA GLN A 395 3.37 10.53 -0.11
C GLN A 395 3.03 9.84 1.21
N GLU A 396 3.74 10.17 2.28
CA GLU A 396 3.63 9.56 3.60
C GLU A 396 2.36 9.95 4.34
N SER A 397 2.06 11.26 4.41
CA SER A 397 1.03 11.76 5.33
C SER A 397 0.12 12.84 4.73
N ARG A 398 0.37 13.28 3.49
CA ARG A 398 -0.18 14.55 2.97
C ARG A 398 0.13 15.73 3.90
N PHE A 399 1.30 15.70 4.54
CA PHE A 399 1.79 16.69 5.51
C PHE A 399 0.97 16.81 6.80
N VAL A 400 0.07 15.89 7.11
CA VAL A 400 -0.66 15.93 8.38
C VAL A 400 0.31 15.64 9.54
N PRO A 401 0.58 16.60 10.44
CA PRO A 401 1.64 16.46 11.45
C PRO A 401 1.39 15.33 12.44
N SER A 402 0.13 15.05 12.76
CA SER A 402 -0.29 14.04 13.73
C SER A 402 -0.78 12.72 13.09
N ALA A 403 -0.32 12.42 11.88
CA ALA A 403 -0.66 11.19 11.17
C ALA A 403 -0.12 9.93 11.87
N VAL A 404 -0.94 8.87 11.94
CA VAL A 404 -0.59 7.56 12.51
C VAL A 404 -0.99 6.46 11.53
N SER A 405 -0.03 5.64 11.10
CA SER A 405 -0.29 4.51 10.19
C SER A 405 -0.85 3.27 10.88
N THR A 406 -1.24 2.27 10.09
CA THR A 406 -1.66 0.95 10.59
C THR A 406 -0.54 0.15 11.27
N SER A 407 0.73 0.51 11.02
CA SER A 407 1.93 -0.06 11.65
C SER A 407 2.50 0.84 12.76
N TYR A 408 1.80 1.95 13.06
CA TYR A 408 2.18 3.01 14.01
C TYR A 408 3.41 3.82 13.58
N ALA A 409 3.58 4.05 12.29
CA ALA A 409 4.47 5.09 11.77
C ALA A 409 3.89 6.48 12.11
N LEU A 410 4.76 7.41 12.52
CA LEU A 410 4.38 8.63 13.22
C LEU A 410 4.71 9.90 12.43
N GLY A 411 3.73 10.79 12.42
CA GLY A 411 3.82 12.18 11.98
C GLY A 411 4.05 12.38 10.49
N MET A 412 4.41 13.60 10.10
CA MET A 412 4.36 13.98 8.68
C MET A 412 5.34 13.19 7.79
N MET A 413 6.40 12.65 8.40
CA MET A 413 7.45 11.86 7.74
C MET A 413 7.34 10.36 8.02
N GLN A 414 6.29 9.94 8.75
CA GLN A 414 5.97 8.53 9.05
C GLN A 414 7.16 7.71 9.57
N PHE A 415 7.85 8.23 10.59
CA PHE A 415 8.92 7.46 11.25
C PHE A 415 8.35 6.34 12.09
N MET A 416 8.89 5.13 11.93
CA MET A 416 8.58 4.03 12.81
C MET A 416 9.17 4.28 14.21
N PRO A 417 8.48 3.90 15.31
CA PRO A 417 8.93 4.17 16.67
C PRO A 417 10.34 3.66 16.97
N PHE A 418 10.74 2.50 16.43
CA PHE A 418 12.09 1.96 16.64
C PHE A 418 13.17 2.89 16.04
N LEU A 419 12.92 3.44 14.85
CA LEU A 419 13.86 4.32 14.16
C LEU A 419 13.90 5.70 14.81
N ALA A 420 12.73 6.24 15.17
CA ALA A 420 12.64 7.49 15.92
C ALA A 420 13.39 7.42 17.25
N ASN A 421 13.18 6.36 18.05
CA ASN A 421 13.91 6.17 19.30
C ASN A 421 15.42 5.97 19.08
N HIS A 422 15.83 5.28 18.03
CA HIS A 422 17.25 5.11 17.71
C HIS A 422 17.91 6.46 17.38
N ILE A 423 17.37 7.20 16.42
CA ILE A 423 17.90 8.51 16.01
C ILE A 423 17.85 9.48 17.21
N GLY A 424 16.69 9.64 17.84
CA GLY A 424 16.50 10.63 18.91
C GLY A 424 17.33 10.37 20.15
N LYS A 425 17.36 9.13 20.65
CA LYS A 425 18.02 8.79 21.93
C LYS A 425 19.48 8.38 21.77
N LYS A 426 19.88 7.75 20.66
CA LYS A 426 21.23 7.20 20.48
C LYS A 426 22.12 8.07 19.60
N GLU A 427 21.62 8.53 18.47
CA GLU A 427 22.44 9.28 17.51
C GLU A 427 22.48 10.78 17.84
N LEU A 428 21.30 11.40 17.97
CA LEU A 428 21.16 12.84 18.26
C LEU A 428 21.19 13.16 19.76
N LYS A 429 20.96 12.17 20.63
CA LYS A 429 20.97 12.29 22.10
C LYS A 429 20.12 13.47 22.61
N ILE A 430 18.92 13.63 22.06
CA ILE A 430 17.98 14.68 22.46
C ILE A 430 17.49 14.37 23.88
N GLU A 431 17.74 15.29 24.81
CA GLU A 431 17.31 15.16 26.20
C GLU A 431 15.78 15.11 26.28
N GLY A 432 15.24 14.17 27.06
CA GLY A 432 13.80 14.01 27.23
C GLY A 432 13.05 13.53 25.98
N PHE A 433 13.74 13.07 24.93
CA PHE A 433 13.10 12.65 23.68
C PHE A 433 12.07 11.54 23.88
N ASP A 434 10.88 11.77 23.33
CA ASP A 434 9.81 10.79 23.20
C ASP A 434 9.43 10.59 21.73
N GLN A 435 8.98 9.40 21.36
CA GLN A 435 8.59 9.10 19.98
C GLN A 435 7.40 9.95 19.50
N ASP A 436 6.55 10.50 20.38
CA ASP A 436 5.50 11.45 20.03
C ASP A 436 6.06 12.81 19.58
N ASP A 437 7.34 13.12 19.84
CA ASP A 437 7.99 14.30 19.28
C ASP A 437 7.98 14.28 17.75
N MET A 438 7.81 13.11 17.12
CA MET A 438 7.64 12.99 15.67
C MET A 438 6.38 13.68 15.13
N PHE A 439 5.41 14.04 15.98
CA PHE A 439 4.26 14.85 15.58
C PHE A 439 4.58 16.34 15.44
N LYS A 440 5.73 16.79 15.93
CA LYS A 440 6.22 18.18 15.77
C LYS A 440 6.91 18.30 14.40
N PRO A 441 6.44 19.19 13.49
CA PRO A 441 7.03 19.34 12.16
C PRO A 441 8.54 19.57 12.16
N SER A 442 9.05 20.41 13.06
CA SER A 442 10.48 20.70 13.21
C SER A 442 11.32 19.46 13.54
N VAL A 443 10.83 18.59 14.42
CA VAL A 443 11.49 17.30 14.73
C VAL A 443 11.38 16.36 13.54
N ALA A 444 10.21 16.28 12.91
CA ALA A 444 9.98 15.40 11.77
C ALA A 444 10.92 15.71 10.59
N TYR A 445 11.09 16.99 10.23
CA TYR A 445 12.02 17.40 9.18
C TYR A 445 13.49 17.26 9.59
N LYS A 446 13.85 17.54 10.84
CA LYS A 446 15.21 17.27 11.34
C LYS A 446 15.57 15.79 11.20
N PHE A 447 14.67 14.89 11.59
CA PHE A 447 14.88 13.45 11.51
C PHE A 447 14.89 12.96 10.05
N ALA A 448 14.04 13.53 9.19
CA ALA A 448 14.05 13.23 7.76
C ALA A 448 15.38 13.59 7.11
N ASN A 449 15.93 14.79 7.36
CA ASN A 449 17.24 15.16 6.85
C ASN A 449 18.33 14.20 7.31
N HIS A 450 18.38 13.92 8.62
CA HIS A 450 19.36 12.99 9.19
C HIS A 450 19.27 11.60 8.56
N HIS A 451 18.05 11.09 8.37
CA HIS A 451 17.85 9.78 7.74
C HIS A 451 18.21 9.80 6.24
N LEU A 452 17.88 10.89 5.52
CA LEU A 452 18.24 11.05 4.12
C LEU A 452 19.75 11.17 3.93
N ASP A 453 20.47 11.87 4.81
CA ASP A 453 21.94 11.90 4.80
C ASP A 453 22.53 10.49 4.92
N TYR A 454 21.91 9.62 5.71
CA TYR A 454 22.30 8.22 5.79
C TYR A 454 22.01 7.45 4.50
N LEU A 455 20.83 7.61 3.90
CA LEU A 455 20.46 6.91 2.67
C LEU A 455 21.33 7.36 1.47
N GLU A 456 21.60 8.66 1.36
CA GLU A 456 22.35 9.27 0.27
C GLU A 456 23.83 8.85 0.25
N LYS A 457 24.39 8.42 1.40
CA LYS A 457 25.71 7.76 1.46
C LYS A 457 25.80 6.50 0.61
N TYR A 458 24.67 5.86 0.33
CA TYR A 458 24.61 4.60 -0.41
C TYR A 458 23.83 4.71 -1.71
N LEU A 459 22.89 5.64 -1.83
CA LEU A 459 21.95 5.70 -2.95
C LEU A 459 21.95 7.11 -3.53
N SER A 460 22.13 7.21 -4.85
CA SER A 460 22.25 8.51 -5.53
C SER A 460 20.93 8.97 -6.16
N ASN A 461 20.12 8.01 -6.63
CA ASN A 461 18.89 8.29 -7.35
C ASN A 461 17.69 8.40 -6.37
N PRO A 462 16.83 9.44 -6.49
CA PRO A 462 15.66 9.60 -5.62
C PRO A 462 14.68 8.42 -5.65
N VAL A 463 14.64 7.65 -6.74
CA VAL A 463 13.84 6.41 -6.82
C VAL A 463 14.35 5.35 -5.84
N PHE A 464 15.67 5.14 -5.78
CA PHE A 464 16.26 4.17 -4.84
C PHE A 464 16.15 4.67 -3.41
N ILE A 465 16.34 5.97 -3.18
CA ILE A 465 16.11 6.57 -1.85
C ILE A 465 14.66 6.34 -1.42
N ALA A 466 13.68 6.51 -2.31
CA ALA A 466 12.28 6.23 -2.01
C ALA A 466 12.02 4.75 -1.69
N TYR A 467 12.64 3.81 -2.42
CA TYR A 467 12.57 2.38 -2.06
C TYR A 467 13.15 2.12 -0.67
N ALA A 468 14.29 2.73 -0.34
CA ALA A 468 14.95 2.53 0.94
C ALA A 468 14.22 3.21 2.11
N TYR A 469 13.59 4.36 1.88
CA TYR A 469 12.79 5.06 2.88
C TYR A 469 11.55 4.24 3.27
N ASN A 470 10.84 3.65 2.29
CA ASN A 470 9.66 2.83 2.55
C ASN A 470 9.99 1.39 2.97
N GLY A 471 10.81 0.69 2.19
CA GLY A 471 11.11 -0.75 2.35
C GLY A 471 12.38 -1.06 3.14
N GLY A 472 13.15 -0.04 3.52
CA GLY A 472 14.43 -0.17 4.20
C GLY A 472 15.63 -0.31 3.24
N ILE A 473 16.76 0.25 3.66
CA ILE A 473 18.01 0.20 2.88
C ILE A 473 18.53 -1.22 2.66
N GLY A 474 18.34 -2.13 3.63
CA GLY A 474 18.82 -3.51 3.53
C GLY A 474 18.13 -4.29 2.40
N PHE A 475 16.81 -4.12 2.24
CA PHE A 475 16.07 -4.66 1.11
C PHE A 475 16.56 -4.06 -0.22
N THR A 476 16.68 -2.74 -0.26
CA THR A 476 17.08 -2.00 -1.47
C THR A 476 18.48 -2.40 -1.94
N LYS A 477 19.46 -2.49 -1.02
CA LYS A 477 20.82 -2.95 -1.34
C LYS A 477 20.82 -4.38 -1.86
N ARG A 478 20.18 -5.34 -1.17
CA ARG A 478 20.10 -6.74 -1.63
C ARG A 478 19.46 -6.86 -3.02
N MET A 479 18.41 -6.09 -3.28
CA MET A 479 17.74 -6.06 -4.58
C MET A 479 18.69 -5.59 -5.68
N LEU A 480 19.42 -4.49 -5.45
CA LEU A 480 20.36 -3.92 -6.43
C LEU A 480 21.62 -4.79 -6.59
N GLN A 481 22.09 -5.43 -5.51
CA GLN A 481 23.24 -6.35 -5.51
C GLN A 481 22.97 -7.68 -6.18
N LYS A 482 21.71 -8.07 -6.41
CA LYS A 482 21.42 -9.30 -7.13
C LYS A 482 21.83 -9.20 -8.61
N GLY A 483 21.92 -7.98 -9.15
CA GLY A 483 22.30 -7.74 -10.55
C GLY A 483 21.22 -8.00 -11.59
N ASP A 484 20.09 -8.61 -11.20
CA ASP A 484 18.95 -8.89 -12.09
C ASP A 484 18.12 -7.65 -12.44
N LEU A 485 18.13 -6.63 -11.57
CA LEU A 485 17.35 -5.40 -11.73
C LEU A 485 18.27 -4.20 -11.85
N PHE A 486 17.86 -3.22 -12.66
CA PHE A 486 18.55 -1.96 -12.87
C PHE A 486 20.00 -2.14 -13.35
N ASN A 487 20.23 -3.13 -14.21
CA ASN A 487 21.56 -3.46 -14.73
C ASN A 487 21.69 -3.08 -16.22
N LYS A 488 22.67 -2.22 -16.55
CA LYS A 488 22.95 -1.81 -17.95
C LYS A 488 23.19 -2.98 -18.91
N ASN A 489 23.57 -4.14 -18.39
CA ASN A 489 23.83 -5.37 -19.14
C ASN A 489 22.62 -6.31 -19.25
N SER A 490 21.44 -5.91 -18.71
CA SER A 490 20.19 -6.67 -18.79
C SER A 490 19.91 -7.20 -20.20
N VAL A 491 19.44 -8.45 -20.31
CA VAL A 491 18.97 -8.99 -21.59
C VAL A 491 17.70 -8.29 -22.09
N TYR A 492 17.05 -7.51 -21.22
CA TYR A 492 15.84 -6.73 -21.51
C TYR A 492 16.13 -5.23 -21.71
N LYS A 493 17.36 -4.85 -22.09
CA LYS A 493 17.80 -3.44 -22.31
C LYS A 493 16.78 -2.54 -23.00
N LYS A 494 16.01 -3.04 -23.98
CA LYS A 494 14.95 -2.32 -24.69
C LYS A 494 13.89 -1.69 -23.77
N TYR A 495 13.62 -2.32 -22.63
CA TYR A 495 12.56 -1.96 -21.69
C TYR A 495 13.07 -1.42 -20.36
N GLU A 496 14.38 -1.35 -20.17
CA GLU A 496 14.97 -0.79 -18.97
C GLU A 496 14.97 0.74 -18.97
N PRO A 497 14.87 1.39 -17.79
CA PRO A 497 14.73 0.83 -16.44
C PRO A 497 13.29 0.43 -16.07
N PHE A 498 12.33 0.63 -16.97
CA PHE A 498 10.91 0.49 -16.65
C PHE A 498 10.52 -0.93 -16.29
N LEU A 499 11.11 -1.94 -16.95
CA LEU A 499 10.92 -3.34 -16.56
C LEU A 499 11.39 -3.59 -15.13
N SER A 500 12.59 -3.16 -14.77
CA SER A 500 13.10 -3.30 -13.41
C SER A 500 12.21 -2.62 -12.37
N MET A 501 11.66 -1.44 -12.69
CA MET A 501 10.69 -0.76 -11.83
C MET A 501 9.40 -1.55 -11.64
N GLU A 502 8.96 -2.35 -12.62
CA GLU A 502 7.80 -3.23 -12.48
C GLU A 502 8.10 -4.52 -11.70
N LEU A 503 9.35 -4.99 -11.74
CA LEU A 503 9.80 -6.23 -11.10
C LEU A 503 10.30 -6.07 -9.67
N VAL A 504 10.25 -4.87 -9.09
CA VAL A 504 10.53 -4.67 -7.66
C VAL A 504 9.62 -5.59 -6.82
N PRO A 505 10.17 -6.48 -5.96
CA PRO A 505 9.40 -7.57 -5.35
C PRO A 505 8.26 -7.11 -4.42
N TYR A 506 8.47 -6.01 -3.70
CA TYR A 506 7.48 -5.47 -2.79
C TYR A 506 6.58 -4.47 -3.51
N VAL A 507 5.31 -4.87 -3.71
CA VAL A 507 4.28 -4.06 -4.40
C VAL A 507 4.13 -2.67 -3.78
N GLU A 508 4.20 -2.58 -2.45
CA GLU A 508 4.14 -1.31 -1.73
C GLU A 508 5.29 -0.39 -2.15
N SER A 509 6.54 -0.84 -1.99
CA SER A 509 7.74 -0.06 -2.35
C SER A 509 7.78 0.27 -3.84
N ARG A 510 7.38 -0.68 -4.70
CA ARG A 510 7.24 -0.48 -6.15
C ARG A 510 6.35 0.71 -6.49
N ASN A 511 5.15 0.74 -5.91
CA ASN A 511 4.19 1.82 -6.15
C ASN A 511 4.61 3.12 -5.45
N TYR A 512 5.22 3.01 -4.27
CA TYR A 512 5.69 4.14 -3.47
C TYR A 512 6.71 4.96 -4.23
N ALA A 513 7.79 4.35 -4.76
CA ALA A 513 8.84 5.10 -5.43
C ALA A 513 8.36 5.80 -6.71
N LYS A 514 7.43 5.20 -7.46
CA LYS A 514 6.81 5.86 -8.62
C LYS A 514 6.05 7.13 -8.20
N LYS A 515 5.28 7.06 -7.11
CA LYS A 515 4.56 8.22 -6.58
C LYS A 515 5.51 9.28 -6.04
N VAL A 516 6.55 8.89 -5.30
CA VAL A 516 7.56 9.82 -4.79
C VAL A 516 8.31 10.50 -5.93
N LEU A 517 8.73 9.76 -6.97
CA LEU A 517 9.37 10.38 -8.14
C LEU A 517 8.43 11.39 -8.81
N SER A 518 7.14 11.06 -8.96
CA SER A 518 6.16 12.00 -9.52
C SER A 518 6.04 13.26 -8.66
N ASN A 519 5.95 13.10 -7.34
CA ASN A 519 5.90 14.22 -6.40
C ASN A 519 7.18 15.07 -6.47
N TYR A 520 8.34 14.40 -6.56
CA TYR A 520 9.64 15.05 -6.60
C TYR A 520 9.77 15.99 -7.79
N ILE A 521 9.37 15.54 -8.99
CA ILE A 521 9.34 16.39 -10.19
C ILE A 521 8.43 17.61 -10.01
N ILE A 522 7.25 17.43 -9.42
CA ILE A 522 6.33 18.54 -9.18
C ILE A 522 6.91 19.53 -8.16
N TYR A 523 7.51 19.06 -7.07
CA TYR A 523 8.09 19.95 -6.06
C TYR A 523 9.34 20.67 -6.55
N LEU A 524 10.17 20.03 -7.37
CA LEU A 524 11.26 20.72 -8.06
C LEU A 524 10.68 21.91 -8.87
N ALA A 525 9.64 21.69 -9.66
CA ALA A 525 9.00 22.74 -10.45
C ALA A 525 8.39 23.85 -9.58
N ILE A 526 7.73 23.51 -8.46
CA ILE A 526 7.20 24.49 -7.49
C ILE A 526 8.32 25.35 -6.88
N LEU A 527 9.49 24.76 -6.63
CA LEU A 527 10.66 25.44 -6.10
C LEU A 527 11.52 26.12 -7.19
N ASN A 528 10.93 26.40 -8.36
CA ASN A 528 11.60 27.03 -9.51
C ASN A 528 12.84 26.29 -10.03
N SER A 529 12.91 24.98 -9.80
CA SER A 529 13.92 24.09 -10.36
C SER A 529 13.26 23.14 -11.35
N SER A 530 13.47 23.31 -12.65
CA SER A 530 12.94 22.35 -13.63
C SER A 530 13.99 21.27 -13.91
N THR A 531 13.61 20.00 -13.77
CA THR A 531 14.46 18.86 -14.15
C THR A 531 13.64 17.91 -15.01
N LYS A 532 14.26 17.41 -16.08
CA LYS A 532 13.66 16.41 -16.96
C LYS A 532 13.49 15.11 -16.20
N ILE A 533 12.29 14.53 -16.25
CA ILE A 533 12.04 13.25 -15.57
C ILE A 533 12.85 12.12 -16.23
N SER A 534 13.13 12.22 -17.53
CA SER A 534 13.98 11.29 -18.28
C SER A 534 15.35 11.05 -17.64
N GLN A 535 15.98 12.09 -17.11
CA GLN A 535 17.30 12.00 -16.47
C GLN A 535 17.30 11.06 -15.25
N PHE A 536 16.18 10.99 -14.52
CA PHE A 536 16.07 10.08 -13.38
C PHE A 536 15.93 8.63 -13.81
N PHE A 537 15.48 8.34 -15.04
CA PHE A 537 15.44 6.99 -15.59
C PHE A 537 16.78 6.56 -16.16
N GLU A 538 17.46 7.44 -16.90
CA GLU A 538 18.78 7.18 -17.48
C GLU A 538 19.81 6.78 -16.39
N ASN A 539 19.75 7.45 -15.25
CA ASN A 539 20.66 7.22 -14.13
C ASN A 539 20.32 6.00 -13.26
N LEU A 540 19.24 5.25 -13.51
CA LEU A 540 18.93 4.03 -12.72
C LEU A 540 19.82 2.86 -13.09
N MET A 541 20.21 2.79 -14.37
CA MET A 541 20.92 1.66 -14.94
C MET A 541 22.43 1.71 -14.70
N ILE A 542 22.94 2.87 -14.31
CA ILE A 542 24.37 3.14 -14.08
C ILE A 542 24.56 3.32 -12.57
N PRO A 543 25.43 2.53 -11.92
CA PRO A 543 25.78 2.75 -10.52
C PRO A 543 26.28 4.18 -10.28
N GLY A 544 25.63 4.88 -9.34
CA GLY A 544 26.07 6.20 -8.91
C GLY A 544 27.35 6.15 -8.07
N ALA A 545 27.97 7.30 -7.82
CA ALA A 545 29.22 7.39 -7.04
C ALA A 545 29.10 6.84 -5.61
N SER A 546 27.93 6.97 -4.98
CA SER A 546 27.64 6.43 -3.64
C SER A 546 27.29 4.93 -3.66
N GLU A 547 27.10 4.34 -4.83
CA GLU A 547 26.58 2.98 -5.00
C GLU A 547 27.69 1.96 -5.29
N LYS A 548 28.87 2.12 -4.66
CA LYS A 548 30.04 1.22 -4.84
C LYS A 548 29.68 -0.25 -4.66
N PHE A 549 28.74 -0.55 -3.77
CA PHE A 549 28.25 -1.90 -3.50
C PHE A 549 27.57 -2.59 -4.71
N ARG A 550 27.24 -1.85 -5.78
CA ARG A 550 26.72 -2.36 -7.06
C ARG A 550 27.84 -2.68 -8.07
N LEU A 551 29.08 -2.29 -7.79
CA LEU A 551 30.22 -2.50 -8.69
C LEU A 551 30.91 -3.85 -8.44
N ASP A 552 30.64 -4.51 -7.32
CA ASP A 552 31.14 -5.84 -6.97
C ASP A 552 30.35 -6.98 -7.69
N LEU A 553 29.73 -6.67 -8.84
CA LEU A 553 28.80 -7.53 -9.59
C LEU A 553 29.38 -8.09 -10.88
#